data_AF-A0A815BYS8-F1
#
_entry.id   AF-A0A815BYS8-F1
#
_cell.length_a   1.000
_cell.length_b   1.000
_cell.length_c   1.000
_cell.angle_alpha   90.00
_cell.angle_beta   90.00
_cell.angle_gamma   90.00
#
_symmetry.space_group_name_H-M   'P 1'
#
loop_
_entity.id
_entity.type
_entity.pdbx_description
1 polymer ?
#
loop_
_entity_poly.entity_id
_entity_poly.type
_entity_poly.pdbx_seq_one_letter_code
_entity_poly.pdbx_strand_id
1 'polypeptide(L)'
;MESNNHIEQIKKQLRQINDYIVFHTQLESCITFIQSIDNEKIFFVSSISDILQISSHLEILSEIDSIFIFNWERVDHEYLVFTNSKLIGIYNDFDLLCLSIEEQVHFLHRHLQTFNFLDQDEYLIKDLSKQTIDLLWFQLYHDVLFQLTYNEEAKQEMIDVCRSYYRDNIKELKMIEEFKNEYRSEDALQWYLKKSFLYKIINKALRIKDFDQLYIFRYFMKDLTENFIREHQKLLQSGKEILFTYREMKITKDQIEKFKENE
;
A
#
# COMPACT_ATOMS: atom_id res chain seq x y z
N MET A 1 -0.03 13.12 -33.06
CA MET A 1 1.22 12.64 -32.43
C MET A 1 1.46 13.25 -31.05
N GLU A 2 0.98 14.47 -30.76
CA GLU A 2 1.15 15.12 -29.46
C GLU A 2 0.36 14.47 -28.30
N SER A 3 -0.89 14.01 -28.50
CA SER A 3 -1.68 13.35 -27.43
C SER A 3 -1.05 12.06 -26.88
N ASN A 4 -0.37 11.26 -27.70
CA ASN A 4 0.24 10.01 -27.23
C ASN A 4 1.44 10.27 -26.31
N ASN A 5 2.17 11.37 -26.52
CA ASN A 5 3.33 11.70 -25.68
C ASN A 5 2.89 12.15 -24.27
N HIS A 6 1.80 12.91 -24.18
CA HIS A 6 1.22 13.31 -22.90
C HIS A 6 0.71 12.12 -22.08
N ILE A 7 0.04 11.15 -22.73
CA ILE A 7 -0.45 9.94 -22.04
C ILE A 7 0.71 9.09 -21.51
N GLU A 8 1.80 8.95 -22.27
CA GLU A 8 2.98 8.22 -21.82
C GLU A 8 3.71 8.94 -20.66
N GLN A 9 3.73 10.27 -20.67
CA GLN A 9 4.28 11.05 -19.56
C GLN A 9 3.46 10.90 -18.28
N ILE A 10 2.12 10.92 -18.39
CA ILE A 10 1.18 10.66 -17.28
C ILE A 10 1.37 9.27 -16.70
N LYS A 11 1.43 8.25 -17.57
CA LYS A 11 1.73 6.87 -17.17
C LYS A 11 3.02 6.79 -16.37
N LYS A 12 4.07 7.46 -16.86
CA LYS A 12 5.38 7.46 -16.21
C LYS A 12 5.36 8.14 -14.84
N GLN A 13 4.65 9.26 -14.69
CA GLN A 13 4.54 9.95 -13.41
C GLN A 13 3.69 9.17 -12.41
N LEU A 14 2.53 8.64 -12.80
CA LEU A 14 1.72 7.81 -11.91
C LEU A 14 2.47 6.54 -11.50
N ARG A 15 3.21 5.91 -12.41
CA ARG A 15 4.03 4.71 -12.09
C ARG A 15 5.10 4.96 -11.04
N GLN A 16 5.56 6.19 -10.87
CA GLN A 16 6.48 6.53 -9.78
C GLN A 16 5.78 6.52 -8.41
N ILE A 17 4.48 6.75 -8.39
CA ILE A 17 3.64 6.73 -7.19
C ILE A 17 3.27 5.30 -6.83
N ASN A 18 2.76 4.54 -7.81
CA ASN A 18 2.36 3.14 -7.64
C ASN A 18 2.60 2.37 -8.94
N ASP A 19 3.26 1.21 -8.86
CA ASP A 19 3.60 0.42 -10.05
C ASP A 19 2.39 -0.31 -10.64
N TYR A 20 1.37 -0.60 -9.83
CA TYR A 20 0.14 -1.21 -10.30
C TYR A 20 -0.87 -0.13 -10.70
N ILE A 21 -0.87 0.22 -11.99
CA ILE A 21 -1.83 1.15 -12.59
C ILE A 21 -2.44 0.51 -13.82
N VAL A 22 -3.77 0.53 -13.86
CA VAL A 22 -4.55 0.02 -14.99
C VAL A 22 -5.27 1.19 -15.65
N PHE A 23 -5.12 1.30 -16.96
CA PHE A 23 -5.79 2.32 -17.76
C PHE A 23 -6.90 1.66 -18.57
N HIS A 24 -8.10 2.22 -18.47
CA HIS A 24 -9.23 1.84 -19.31
C HIS A 24 -9.64 3.03 -20.17
N THR A 25 -9.86 2.78 -21.45
CA THR A 25 -10.42 3.77 -22.39
C THR A 25 -11.95 3.71 -22.43
N GLN A 26 -12.53 2.64 -21.88
CA GLN A 26 -13.96 2.39 -21.86
C GLN A 26 -14.45 2.18 -20.43
N LEU A 27 -15.51 2.88 -20.10
CA LEU A 27 -16.15 2.90 -18.79
C LEU A 27 -16.62 1.50 -18.34
N GLU A 28 -17.30 0.76 -19.22
CA GLU A 28 -17.83 -0.58 -18.91
C GLU A 28 -16.71 -1.57 -18.55
N SER A 29 -15.64 -1.59 -19.34
CA SER A 29 -14.46 -2.42 -19.08
C SER A 29 -13.81 -2.08 -17.74
N CYS A 30 -13.81 -0.80 -17.36
CA CYS A 30 -13.27 -0.35 -16.08
C CYS A 30 -14.12 -0.85 -14.90
N ILE A 31 -15.45 -0.76 -15.00
CA ILE A 31 -16.37 -1.25 -13.96
C ILE A 31 -16.24 -2.75 -13.79
N THR A 32 -16.23 -3.51 -14.89
CA THR A 32 -16.05 -4.97 -14.83
C THR A 32 -14.71 -5.35 -14.18
N PHE A 33 -13.65 -4.59 -14.45
CA PHE A 33 -12.35 -4.81 -13.81
C PHE A 33 -12.41 -4.52 -12.30
N ILE A 34 -13.00 -3.39 -11.90
CA ILE A 34 -13.18 -3.03 -10.47
C ILE A 34 -13.94 -4.13 -9.73
N GLN A 35 -15.03 -4.65 -10.31
CA GLN A 35 -15.84 -5.72 -9.72
C GLN A 35 -15.13 -7.09 -9.67
N SER A 36 -14.05 -7.28 -10.41
CA SER A 36 -13.28 -8.53 -10.39
C SER A 36 -12.21 -8.57 -9.31
N ILE A 37 -12.02 -7.48 -8.57
CA ILE A 37 -10.99 -7.33 -7.54
C ILE A 37 -11.59 -7.55 -6.16
N ASP A 38 -11.17 -8.62 -5.49
CA ASP A 38 -11.72 -8.97 -4.17
C ASP A 38 -10.87 -8.48 -2.98
N ASN A 39 -9.56 -8.29 -3.18
CA ASN A 39 -8.60 -8.11 -2.08
C ASN A 39 -7.73 -6.83 -2.18
N GLU A 40 -8.11 -5.88 -3.03
CA GLU A 40 -7.39 -4.61 -3.17
C GLU A 40 -8.34 -3.42 -3.09
N LYS A 41 -7.82 -2.28 -2.62
CA LYS A 41 -8.52 -1.00 -2.66
C LYS A 41 -8.04 -0.19 -3.85
N ILE A 42 -9.00 0.41 -4.56
CA ILE A 42 -8.75 1.08 -5.85
C ILE A 42 -8.84 2.58 -5.66
N PHE A 43 -7.87 3.28 -6.25
CA PHE A 43 -7.92 4.74 -6.38
C PHE A 43 -8.41 5.04 -7.78
N PHE A 44 -9.60 5.60 -7.84
CA PHE A 44 -10.27 5.84 -9.11
C PHE A 44 -9.98 7.27 -9.56
N VAL A 45 -9.37 7.41 -10.74
CA VAL A 45 -9.09 8.70 -11.37
C VAL A 45 -9.87 8.76 -12.67
N SER A 46 -10.73 9.77 -12.82
CA SER A 46 -11.52 9.91 -14.04
C SER A 46 -11.91 11.37 -14.32
N SER A 47 -12.44 11.61 -15.53
CA SER A 47 -13.01 12.90 -15.89
C SER A 47 -14.36 13.12 -15.19
N ILE A 48 -14.76 14.38 -15.03
CA ILE A 48 -16.08 14.70 -14.46
C ILE A 48 -17.23 14.10 -15.29
N SER A 49 -17.12 14.12 -16.61
CA SER A 49 -18.16 13.62 -17.52
C SER A 49 -18.41 12.13 -17.33
N ASP A 50 -17.35 11.34 -17.16
CA ASP A 50 -17.45 9.90 -16.95
C ASP A 50 -18.02 9.61 -15.56
N ILE A 51 -17.57 10.34 -14.52
CA ILE A 51 -18.05 10.18 -13.14
C ILE A 51 -19.54 10.47 -13.03
N LEU A 52 -20.04 11.50 -13.71
CA LEU A 52 -21.48 11.82 -13.70
C LEU A 52 -22.30 10.68 -14.30
N GLN A 53 -21.80 9.99 -15.33
CA GLN A 53 -22.48 8.83 -15.94
C GLN A 53 -22.55 7.63 -14.99
N ILE A 54 -21.54 7.43 -14.14
CA ILE A 54 -21.45 6.27 -13.22
C ILE A 54 -21.75 6.62 -11.77
N SER A 55 -22.17 7.85 -11.48
CA SER A 55 -22.39 8.36 -10.12
C SER A 55 -23.27 7.42 -9.28
N SER A 56 -24.34 6.88 -9.87
CA SER A 56 -25.24 5.90 -9.23
C SER A 56 -24.61 4.53 -8.94
N HIS A 57 -23.58 4.14 -9.69
CA HIS A 57 -22.89 2.86 -9.53
C HIS A 57 -21.68 2.97 -8.60
N LEU A 58 -21.04 4.13 -8.54
CA LEU A 58 -19.84 4.37 -7.71
C LEU A 58 -20.12 4.26 -6.21
N GLU A 59 -21.32 4.60 -5.75
CA GLU A 59 -21.71 4.44 -4.34
C GLU A 59 -21.79 2.97 -3.93
N ILE A 60 -22.03 2.07 -4.88
CA ILE A 60 -22.21 0.63 -4.64
C ILE A 60 -20.87 -0.10 -4.63
N LEU A 61 -19.83 0.45 -5.28
CA LEU A 61 -18.52 -0.17 -5.39
C LEU A 61 -17.72 0.02 -4.10
N SER A 62 -17.62 -1.06 -3.30
CA SER A 62 -16.94 -1.09 -2.01
C SER A 62 -15.40 -1.10 -2.15
N GLU A 63 -14.93 -1.50 -3.33
CA GLU A 63 -13.53 -1.70 -3.71
C GLU A 63 -12.83 -0.35 -3.91
N ILE A 64 -13.59 0.68 -4.32
CA ILE A 64 -13.08 2.05 -4.46
C ILE A 64 -12.93 2.67 -3.08
N ASP A 65 -11.72 3.08 -2.73
CA ASP A 65 -11.44 3.81 -1.50
C ASP A 65 -11.55 5.33 -1.70
N SER A 66 -10.94 5.81 -2.79
CA SER A 66 -10.76 7.24 -3.04
C SER A 66 -11.02 7.57 -4.51
N ILE A 67 -11.74 8.67 -4.75
CA ILE A 67 -12.08 9.19 -6.09
C ILE A 67 -11.38 10.53 -6.30
N PHE A 68 -10.70 10.64 -7.44
CA PHE A 68 -10.05 11.86 -7.90
C PHE A 68 -10.61 12.26 -9.26
N ILE A 69 -10.99 13.52 -9.41
CA ILE A 69 -11.49 14.05 -10.67
C ILE A 69 -10.39 14.87 -11.33
N PHE A 70 -10.07 14.57 -12.58
CA PHE A 70 -9.07 15.31 -13.33
C PHE A 70 -9.60 15.78 -14.69
N ASN A 71 -9.58 17.09 -14.90
CA ASN A 71 -9.92 17.71 -16.17
C ASN A 71 -8.83 18.72 -16.56
N TRP A 72 -8.37 18.67 -17.82
CA TRP A 72 -7.41 19.65 -18.34
C TRP A 72 -7.96 21.08 -18.39
N GLU A 73 -9.27 21.21 -18.59
CA GLU A 73 -9.97 22.50 -18.66
C GLU A 73 -10.77 22.74 -17.39
N ARG A 74 -10.78 23.99 -16.91
CA ARG A 74 -11.63 24.39 -15.79
C ARG A 74 -13.08 24.37 -16.24
N VAL A 75 -13.85 23.42 -15.71
CA VAL A 75 -15.31 23.37 -15.90
C VAL A 75 -15.98 23.90 -14.64
N ASP A 76 -16.07 25.23 -14.50
CA ASP A 76 -16.50 25.89 -13.27
C ASP A 76 -17.95 25.54 -12.82
N HIS A 77 -18.78 24.94 -13.69
CA HIS A 77 -20.20 24.70 -13.44
C HIS A 77 -20.59 23.24 -13.18
N GLU A 78 -19.75 22.25 -13.48
CA GLU A 78 -20.09 20.82 -13.33
C GLU A 78 -19.68 20.23 -11.97
N TYR A 79 -18.71 20.85 -11.29
CA TYR A 79 -18.18 20.35 -10.02
C TYR A 79 -19.13 20.50 -8.82
N LEU A 80 -20.10 21.41 -8.91
CA LEU A 80 -21.00 21.73 -7.79
C LEU A 80 -22.07 20.64 -7.53
N VAL A 81 -22.19 19.64 -8.41
CA VAL A 81 -23.26 18.64 -8.37
C VAL A 81 -22.81 17.30 -7.77
N PHE A 82 -21.51 16.97 -7.83
CA PHE A 82 -21.03 15.67 -7.36
C PHE A 82 -20.66 15.70 -5.87
N THR A 83 -21.57 15.19 -5.04
CA THR A 83 -21.31 14.95 -3.61
C THR A 83 -21.13 13.46 -3.37
N ASN A 84 -19.90 13.02 -3.14
CA ASN A 84 -19.59 11.64 -2.75
C ASN A 84 -18.63 11.65 -1.56
N SER A 85 -18.86 10.80 -0.55
CA SER A 85 -18.04 10.72 0.65
C SER A 85 -16.60 10.27 0.39
N LYS A 86 -16.35 9.58 -0.73
CA LYS A 86 -15.04 9.09 -1.19
C LYS A 86 -14.31 10.08 -2.11
N LEU A 87 -14.93 11.22 -2.45
CA LEU A 87 -14.29 12.25 -3.27
C LEU A 87 -13.18 12.95 -2.48
N ILE A 88 -11.94 12.83 -2.95
CA ILE A 88 -10.79 13.51 -2.33
C ILE A 88 -10.64 14.93 -2.88
N GLY A 89 -10.79 15.09 -4.20
CA GLY A 89 -10.65 16.40 -4.81
C GLY A 89 -10.82 16.41 -6.33
N ILE A 90 -10.86 17.62 -6.86
CA ILE A 90 -10.94 17.94 -8.28
C ILE A 90 -9.68 18.71 -8.66
N TYR A 91 -9.03 18.28 -9.73
CA TYR A 91 -7.74 18.76 -10.14
C TYR A 91 -7.76 19.18 -11.61
N ASN A 92 -7.13 20.31 -11.88
CA ASN A 92 -6.83 20.81 -13.23
C ASN A 92 -5.31 20.85 -13.50
N ASP A 93 -4.52 20.61 -12.47
CA ASP A 93 -3.08 20.51 -12.51
C ASP A 93 -2.70 19.06 -12.18
N PHE A 94 -1.93 18.45 -13.07
CA PHE A 94 -1.56 17.05 -12.97
C PHE A 94 -0.55 16.79 -11.84
N ASP A 95 0.34 17.74 -11.56
CA ASP A 95 1.29 17.61 -10.45
C ASP A 95 0.55 17.70 -9.10
N LEU A 96 -0.47 18.56 -8.99
CA LEU A 96 -1.33 18.60 -7.80
C LEU A 96 -2.13 17.31 -7.61
N LEU A 97 -2.65 16.71 -8.69
CA LEU A 97 -3.29 15.40 -8.65
C LEU A 97 -2.31 14.34 -8.13
N CYS A 98 -1.11 14.28 -8.70
CA CYS A 98 -0.07 13.33 -8.28
C CYS A 98 0.26 13.47 -6.79
N LEU A 99 0.47 14.69 -6.31
CA LEU A 99 0.72 14.95 -4.89
C LEU A 99 -0.42 14.45 -4.01
N SER A 100 -1.68 14.71 -4.38
CA SER A 100 -2.82 14.25 -3.60
C SER A 100 -2.95 12.72 -3.61
N ILE A 101 -2.69 12.06 -4.74
CA ILE A 101 -2.66 10.60 -4.82
C ILE A 101 -1.55 10.04 -3.91
N GLU A 102 -0.33 10.61 -3.94
CA GLU A 102 0.78 10.19 -3.07
C GLU A 102 0.40 10.31 -1.58
N GLU A 103 -0.21 11.43 -1.19
CA GLU A 103 -0.68 11.65 0.17
C GLU A 103 -1.73 10.62 0.58
N GLN A 104 -2.69 10.34 -0.29
CA GLN A 104 -3.75 9.37 -0.03
C GLN A 104 -3.21 7.93 0.03
N VAL A 105 -2.23 7.56 -0.82
CA VAL A 105 -1.56 6.26 -0.77
C VAL A 105 -0.84 6.10 0.56
N HIS A 106 -0.08 7.12 0.96
CA HIS A 106 0.62 7.12 2.24
C HIS A 106 -0.36 7.04 3.41
N PHE A 107 -1.48 7.76 3.32
CA PHE A 107 -2.53 7.74 4.31
C PHE A 107 -3.15 6.34 4.47
N LEU A 108 -3.56 5.70 3.37
CA LEU A 108 -4.13 4.35 3.45
C LEU A 108 -3.14 3.31 3.92
N HIS A 109 -1.88 3.39 3.49
CA HIS A 109 -0.87 2.47 3.98
C HIS A 109 -0.73 2.56 5.51
N ARG A 110 -0.77 3.79 6.06
CA ARG A 110 -0.77 4.00 7.51
C ARG A 110 -2.03 3.45 8.17
N HIS A 111 -3.19 3.63 7.53
CA HIS A 111 -4.50 3.19 8.05
C HIS A 111 -4.63 1.67 8.07
N LEU A 112 -4.34 0.97 6.96
CA LEU A 112 -4.43 -0.50 6.86
C LEU A 112 -3.56 -1.22 7.89
N GLN A 113 -2.34 -0.73 8.14
CA GLN A 113 -1.47 -1.28 9.19
C GLN A 113 -2.03 -1.09 10.61
N THR A 114 -2.78 -0.01 10.87
CA THR A 114 -3.43 0.21 12.16
C THR A 114 -4.69 -0.66 12.31
N PHE A 115 -5.44 -0.85 11.22
CA PHE A 115 -6.67 -1.62 11.22
C PHE A 115 -6.45 -3.13 11.35
N ASN A 116 -5.38 -3.68 10.78
CA ASN A 116 -4.98 -5.07 11.05
C ASN A 116 -4.75 -5.35 12.54
N PHE A 117 -4.49 -4.32 13.35
CA PHE A 117 -4.34 -4.46 14.81
C PHE A 117 -5.66 -4.30 15.58
N LEU A 118 -6.69 -3.72 14.95
CA LEU A 118 -7.95 -3.28 15.56
C LEU A 118 -9.19 -3.94 14.92
N ASP A 119 -9.02 -5.00 14.14
CA ASP A 119 -10.04 -5.71 13.33
C ASP A 119 -11.50 -5.35 13.64
N GLN A 120 -12.10 -4.48 12.81
CA GLN A 120 -13.38 -3.82 13.12
C GLN A 120 -14.63 -4.60 12.71
N ASP A 121 -14.50 -5.62 11.85
CA ASP A 121 -15.65 -6.44 11.43
C ASP A 121 -15.96 -7.58 12.42
N GLU A 122 -15.17 -7.73 13.49
CA GLU A 122 -15.31 -8.77 14.52
C GLU A 122 -15.57 -8.24 15.94
N TYR A 123 -16.10 -7.03 16.09
CA TYR A 123 -16.51 -6.57 17.43
C TYR A 123 -17.78 -7.26 17.95
N LEU A 124 -18.50 -8.03 17.12
CA LEU A 124 -19.66 -8.80 17.57
C LEU A 124 -19.29 -10.16 18.19
N ILE A 125 -18.13 -10.72 17.87
CA ILE A 125 -17.48 -11.83 18.57
C ILE A 125 -15.99 -11.60 18.35
N LYS A 126 -15.27 -11.12 19.36
CA LYS A 126 -13.82 -11.05 19.34
C LYS A 126 -13.30 -12.47 19.16
N ASP A 127 -13.09 -12.90 17.91
CA ASP A 127 -12.69 -14.25 17.61
C ASP A 127 -11.19 -14.34 17.90
N LEU A 128 -10.90 -14.52 19.19
CA LEU A 128 -9.56 -14.78 19.71
C LEU A 128 -8.86 -15.90 18.94
N SER A 129 -9.60 -16.76 18.22
CA SER A 129 -9.03 -17.77 17.34
C SER A 129 -8.31 -17.18 16.13
N LYS A 130 -8.80 -16.12 15.48
CA LYS A 130 -8.14 -15.50 14.32
C LYS A 130 -6.86 -14.77 14.69
N GLN A 131 -6.87 -13.97 15.76
CA GLN A 131 -5.65 -13.35 16.27
C GLN A 131 -4.62 -14.39 16.72
N THR A 132 -5.09 -15.52 17.27
CA THR A 132 -4.22 -16.66 17.59
C THR A 132 -3.66 -17.31 16.33
N ILE A 133 -4.46 -17.48 15.28
CA ILE A 133 -4.02 -18.02 13.98
C ILE A 133 -2.97 -17.10 13.35
N ASP A 134 -3.14 -15.78 13.42
CA ASP A 134 -2.18 -14.81 12.90
C ASP A 134 -0.87 -14.87 13.69
N LEU A 135 -0.95 -14.91 15.02
CA LEU A 135 0.22 -15.06 15.87
C LEU A 135 0.97 -16.36 15.56
N LEU A 136 0.25 -17.49 15.46
CA LEU A 136 0.81 -18.79 15.09
C LEU A 136 1.43 -18.75 13.69
N TRP A 137 0.78 -18.12 12.73
CA TRP A 137 1.30 -17.93 11.39
C TRP A 137 2.63 -17.17 11.40
N PHE A 138 2.70 -16.06 12.14
CA PHE A 138 3.92 -15.27 12.29
C PHE A 138 5.04 -16.06 12.99
N GLN A 139 4.71 -16.83 14.03
CA GLN A 139 5.67 -17.70 14.72
C GLN A 139 6.22 -18.78 13.79
N LEU A 140 5.34 -19.48 13.07
CA LEU A 140 5.73 -20.51 12.10
C LEU A 140 6.55 -19.92 10.96
N TYR A 141 6.15 -18.76 10.42
CA TYR A 141 6.90 -18.06 9.38
C TYR A 141 8.30 -17.68 9.89
N HIS A 142 8.41 -17.14 11.10
CA HIS A 142 9.67 -16.82 11.72
C HIS A 142 10.56 -18.06 11.85
N ASP A 143 10.04 -19.17 12.37
CA ASP A 143 10.81 -20.42 12.53
C ASP A 143 11.28 -21.00 11.20
N VAL A 144 10.43 -20.97 10.17
CA VAL A 144 10.79 -21.41 8.81
C VAL A 144 11.86 -20.48 8.23
N LEU A 145 11.70 -19.16 8.34
CA LEU A 145 12.61 -18.17 7.80
C LEU A 145 14.06 -18.40 8.26
N PHE A 146 14.27 -18.76 9.53
CA PHE A 146 15.61 -19.04 10.06
C PHE A 146 16.23 -20.35 9.54
N GLN A 147 15.40 -21.28 9.05
CA GLN A 147 15.84 -22.54 8.45
C GLN A 147 16.09 -22.42 6.93
N LEU A 148 15.58 -21.37 6.29
CA LEU A 148 15.76 -21.17 4.85
C LEU A 148 17.21 -20.86 4.48
N THR A 149 17.54 -21.17 3.22
CA THR A 149 18.86 -20.87 2.66
C THR A 149 19.10 -19.37 2.62
N TYR A 150 20.19 -18.97 3.28
CA TYR A 150 20.69 -17.61 3.31
C TYR A 150 22.02 -17.61 2.56
N ASN A 151 21.98 -17.23 1.28
CA ASN A 151 23.15 -17.16 0.41
C ASN A 151 22.98 -16.06 -0.64
N GLU A 152 24.04 -15.76 -1.37
CA GLU A 152 24.02 -14.73 -2.43
C GLU A 152 23.07 -15.09 -3.59
N GLU A 153 22.76 -16.38 -3.79
CA GLU A 153 21.74 -16.79 -4.78
C GLU A 153 20.35 -16.29 -4.36
N ALA A 154 19.99 -16.40 -3.08
CA ALA A 154 18.74 -15.86 -2.56
C ALA A 154 18.67 -14.33 -2.70
N LYS A 155 19.79 -13.63 -2.49
CA LYS A 155 19.88 -12.18 -2.75
C LYS A 155 19.63 -11.88 -4.23
N GLN A 156 20.28 -12.61 -5.13
CA GLN A 156 20.18 -12.37 -6.57
C GLN A 156 18.76 -12.68 -7.09
N GLU A 157 18.15 -13.76 -6.64
CA GLU A 157 16.75 -14.11 -6.94
C GLU A 157 15.80 -12.97 -6.55
N MET A 158 15.92 -12.47 -5.31
CA MET A 158 15.13 -11.34 -4.83
C MET A 158 15.29 -10.10 -5.72
N ILE A 159 16.52 -9.78 -6.11
CA ILE A 159 16.82 -8.61 -6.95
C ILE A 159 16.22 -8.75 -8.35
N ASP A 160 16.27 -9.95 -8.94
CA ASP A 160 15.74 -10.18 -10.27
C ASP A 160 14.20 -10.12 -10.29
N VAL A 161 13.55 -10.63 -9.24
CA VAL A 161 12.10 -10.44 -9.05
C VAL A 161 11.75 -8.96 -8.89
N CYS A 162 12.51 -8.20 -8.09
CA CYS A 162 12.30 -6.76 -7.94
C CYS A 162 12.46 -6.01 -9.26
N ARG A 163 13.52 -6.30 -10.05
CA ARG A 163 13.74 -5.67 -11.37
C ARG A 163 12.60 -5.96 -12.33
N SER A 164 12.08 -7.18 -12.32
CA SER A 164 10.93 -7.56 -13.15
C SER A 164 9.67 -6.79 -12.74
N TYR A 165 9.41 -6.73 -11.43
CA TYR A 165 8.26 -6.01 -10.87
C TYR A 165 8.29 -4.51 -11.18
N TYR A 166 9.46 -3.88 -11.01
CA TYR A 166 9.67 -2.43 -11.18
C TYR A 166 10.23 -2.05 -12.55
N ARG A 167 10.10 -2.89 -13.59
CA ARG A 167 10.78 -2.72 -14.89
C ARG A 167 10.58 -1.35 -15.56
N ASP A 168 9.46 -0.69 -15.27
CA ASP A 168 9.09 0.61 -15.84
C ASP A 168 9.23 1.78 -14.85
N ASN A 169 9.72 1.52 -13.63
CA ASN A 169 9.90 2.51 -12.57
C ASN A 169 11.38 2.83 -12.35
N ILE A 170 11.87 3.87 -13.02
CA ILE A 170 13.28 4.28 -13.01
C ILE A 170 13.78 4.58 -11.58
N LYS A 171 12.92 5.15 -10.73
CA LYS A 171 13.28 5.52 -9.36
C LYS A 171 13.55 4.29 -8.51
N GLU A 172 12.66 3.30 -8.56
CA GLU A 172 12.80 2.06 -7.81
C GLU A 172 13.93 1.20 -8.39
N LEU A 173 14.09 1.14 -9.72
CA LEU A 173 15.23 0.46 -10.36
C LEU A 173 16.57 1.01 -9.88
N LYS A 174 16.70 2.33 -9.73
CA LYS A 174 17.92 2.93 -9.18
C LYS A 174 18.16 2.49 -7.72
N MET A 175 17.11 2.49 -6.89
CA MET A 175 17.21 2.01 -5.51
C MET A 175 17.56 0.52 -5.43
N ILE A 176 17.07 -0.30 -6.37
CA ILE A 176 17.42 -1.73 -6.46
C ILE A 176 18.90 -1.91 -6.79
N GLU A 177 19.46 -1.13 -7.72
CA GLU A 177 20.90 -1.19 -8.01
C GLU A 177 21.76 -0.68 -6.85
N GLU A 178 21.35 0.40 -6.18
CA GLU A 178 22.02 0.89 -4.96
C GLU A 178 22.01 -0.19 -3.88
N PHE A 179 20.86 -0.82 -3.63
CA PHE A 179 20.76 -1.94 -2.68
C PHE A 179 21.68 -3.09 -3.10
N LYS A 180 21.67 -3.51 -4.36
CA LYS A 180 22.50 -4.64 -4.82
C LYS A 180 23.97 -4.44 -4.48
N ASN A 181 24.49 -3.22 -4.70
CA ASN A 181 25.90 -2.89 -4.58
C ASN A 181 26.34 -2.50 -3.16
N GLU A 182 25.48 -1.81 -2.40
CA GLU A 182 25.85 -1.20 -1.12
C GLU A 182 25.27 -1.91 0.10
N TYR A 183 24.30 -2.82 -0.09
CA TYR A 183 23.62 -3.48 1.02
C TYR A 183 24.56 -4.31 1.90
N ARG A 184 24.37 -4.15 3.21
CA ARG A 184 24.94 -4.97 4.27
C ARG A 184 23.85 -5.37 5.25
N SER A 185 23.96 -6.56 5.83
CA SER A 185 22.95 -7.10 6.76
C SER A 185 22.76 -6.21 7.99
N GLU A 186 23.79 -5.48 8.44
CA GLU A 186 23.68 -4.55 9.57
C GLU A 186 22.78 -3.33 9.26
N ASP A 187 22.60 -3.01 7.98
CA ASP A 187 21.84 -1.85 7.51
C ASP A 187 20.40 -2.21 7.13
N ALA A 188 19.96 -3.47 7.31
CA ALA A 188 18.65 -3.94 6.87
C ALA A 188 17.48 -3.09 7.40
N LEU A 189 17.55 -2.68 8.67
CA LEU A 189 16.54 -1.80 9.26
C LEU A 189 16.49 -0.44 8.56
N GLN A 190 17.64 0.15 8.24
CA GLN A 190 17.69 1.44 7.53
C GLN A 190 17.12 1.31 6.12
N TRP A 191 17.46 0.24 5.41
CA TRP A 191 16.89 -0.06 4.10
C TRP A 191 15.38 -0.26 4.12
N TYR A 192 14.86 -0.92 5.16
CA TYR A 192 13.43 -1.07 5.36
C TYR A 192 12.73 0.27 5.63
N LEU A 193 13.36 1.17 6.38
CA LEU A 193 12.77 2.48 6.73
C LEU A 193 12.82 3.52 5.59
N LYS A 194 13.64 3.32 4.56
CA LYS A 194 13.81 4.26 3.42
C LYS A 194 12.55 4.44 2.54
N LYS A 195 11.41 3.81 2.86
CA LYS A 195 10.17 3.81 2.05
C LYS A 195 10.42 3.41 0.57
N SER A 196 11.31 2.45 0.36
CA SER A 196 11.68 1.90 -0.95
C SER A 196 10.83 0.68 -1.34
N PHE A 197 11.15 0.07 -2.48
CA PHE A 197 10.62 -1.21 -2.92
C PHE A 197 10.53 -2.29 -1.82
N LEU A 198 11.53 -2.40 -0.96
CA LEU A 198 11.56 -3.38 0.15
C LEU A 198 10.40 -3.17 1.09
N TYR A 199 10.21 -1.93 1.56
CA TYR A 199 9.11 -1.59 2.46
C TYR A 199 7.76 -1.91 1.81
N LYS A 200 7.58 -1.55 0.54
CA LYS A 200 6.31 -1.72 -0.18
C LYS A 200 5.97 -3.21 -0.36
N ILE A 201 6.88 -3.98 -0.94
CA ILE A 201 6.62 -5.40 -1.26
C ILE A 201 6.48 -6.23 0.01
N ILE A 202 7.38 -6.05 0.99
CA ILE A 202 7.34 -6.83 2.23
C ILE A 202 6.07 -6.56 3.01
N ASN A 203 5.68 -5.29 3.20
CA ASN A 203 4.44 -4.97 3.90
C ASN A 203 3.19 -5.44 3.14
N LYS A 204 3.22 -5.47 1.79
CA LYS A 204 2.14 -6.08 1.01
C LYS A 204 2.09 -7.58 1.29
N ALA A 205 3.21 -8.28 1.12
CA ALA A 205 3.31 -9.73 1.27
C ALA A 205 2.91 -10.20 2.68
N LEU A 206 3.35 -9.50 3.73
CA LEU A 206 2.95 -9.79 5.11
C LEU A 206 1.45 -9.57 5.34
N ARG A 207 0.85 -8.53 4.74
CA ARG A 207 -0.58 -8.21 4.91
C ARG A 207 -1.49 -9.28 4.32
N ILE A 208 -1.11 -9.80 3.14
CA ILE A 208 -1.90 -10.83 2.44
C ILE A 208 -1.38 -12.26 2.69
N LYS A 209 -0.36 -12.41 3.55
CA LYS A 209 0.30 -13.69 3.87
C LYS A 209 0.79 -14.45 2.63
N ASP A 210 1.36 -13.72 1.67
CA ASP A 210 1.91 -14.27 0.43
C ASP A 210 3.24 -14.98 0.72
N PHE A 211 3.16 -16.30 0.92
CA PHE A 211 4.31 -17.14 1.24
C PHE A 211 5.36 -17.17 0.13
N ASP A 212 4.94 -17.18 -1.13
CA ASP A 212 5.87 -17.24 -2.26
C ASP A 212 6.69 -15.95 -2.32
N GLN A 213 6.04 -14.80 -2.14
CA GLN A 213 6.72 -13.51 -2.10
C GLN A 213 7.63 -13.40 -0.87
N LEU A 214 7.18 -13.87 0.31
CA LEU A 214 8.00 -13.86 1.52
C LEU A 214 9.21 -14.81 1.43
N TYR A 215 9.08 -15.93 0.71
CA TYR A 215 10.18 -16.85 0.43
C TYR A 215 11.21 -16.22 -0.50
N ILE A 216 10.80 -15.51 -1.55
CA ILE A 216 11.72 -14.76 -2.42
C ILE A 216 12.52 -13.74 -1.62
N PHE A 217 11.86 -13.05 -0.68
CA PHE A 217 12.48 -12.02 0.15
C PHE A 217 13.20 -12.56 1.40
N ARG A 218 13.37 -13.89 1.53
CA ARG A 218 13.99 -14.56 2.70
C ARG A 218 15.36 -14.00 3.09
N TYR A 219 16.19 -13.61 2.11
CA TYR A 219 17.52 -13.06 2.35
C TYR A 219 17.44 -11.80 3.20
N PHE A 220 16.65 -10.81 2.75
CA PHE A 220 16.49 -9.55 3.47
C PHE A 220 15.64 -9.69 4.73
N MET A 221 14.60 -10.52 4.71
CA MET A 221 13.71 -10.73 5.87
C MET A 221 14.45 -11.34 7.07
N LYS A 222 15.42 -12.24 6.83
CA LYS A 222 16.26 -12.79 7.89
C LYS A 222 17.09 -11.71 8.55
N ASP A 223 17.82 -10.92 7.76
CA ASP A 223 18.62 -9.80 8.27
C ASP A 223 17.76 -8.77 9.00
N LEU A 224 16.59 -8.44 8.47
CA LEU A 224 15.66 -7.49 9.09
C LEU A 224 15.17 -8.01 10.46
N THR A 225 14.81 -9.29 10.54
CA THR A 225 14.39 -9.93 11.79
C THR A 225 15.52 -9.92 12.83
N GLU A 226 16.74 -10.25 12.43
CA GLU A 226 17.92 -10.20 13.30
C GLU A 226 18.20 -8.78 13.81
N ASN A 227 18.04 -7.77 12.94
CA ASN A 227 18.11 -6.36 13.34
C ASN A 227 17.06 -6.01 14.41
N PHE A 228 15.81 -6.41 14.22
CA PHE A 228 14.75 -6.16 15.20
C PHE A 228 15.02 -6.83 16.54
N ILE A 229 15.48 -8.08 16.55
CA ILE A 229 15.87 -8.80 17.77
C ILE A 229 16.96 -8.05 18.52
N ARG A 230 17.99 -7.56 17.80
CA ARG A 230 19.09 -6.80 18.38
C ARG A 230 18.61 -5.47 18.98
N GLU A 231 17.75 -4.73 18.30
CA GLU A 231 17.19 -3.48 18.83
C GLU A 231 16.28 -3.74 20.04
N HIS A 232 15.49 -4.82 20.02
CA HIS A 232 14.68 -5.22 21.15
C HIS A 232 15.54 -5.57 22.38
N GLN A 233 16.64 -6.30 22.20
CA GLN A 233 17.58 -6.62 23.28
C GLN A 233 18.21 -5.36 23.89
N LYS A 234 18.57 -4.36 23.07
CA LYS A 234 19.06 -3.06 23.56
C LYS A 234 18.02 -2.32 24.40
N LEU A 235 16.75 -2.36 23.99
CA LEU A 235 15.66 -1.76 24.75
C LEU A 235 15.47 -2.44 26.11
N LEU A 236 15.52 -3.78 26.17
CA LEU A 236 15.44 -4.53 27.43
C LEU A 236 16.60 -4.18 28.39
N GLN A 237 17.82 -4.07 27.86
CA GLN A 237 19.00 -3.67 28.65
C GLN A 237 18.89 -2.24 29.19
N SER A 238 18.11 -1.36 28.55
CA SER A 238 17.90 0.02 29.00
C SER A 238 16.99 0.16 30.23
N GLY A 239 16.40 -0.94 30.71
CA GLY A 239 15.55 -0.96 31.91
C GLY A 239 14.17 -0.31 31.74
N LYS A 240 13.76 0.00 30.50
CA LYS A 240 12.42 0.48 30.20
C LYS A 240 11.45 -0.70 30.10
N GLU A 241 10.70 -0.95 31.17
CA GLU A 241 9.67 -2.00 31.20
C GLU A 241 8.42 -1.62 30.38
N ILE A 242 8.11 -0.32 30.27
CA ILE A 242 6.92 0.18 29.58
C ILE A 242 7.34 1.22 28.54
N LEU A 243 6.92 1.00 27.29
CA LEU A 243 7.10 1.93 26.18
C LEU A 243 5.74 2.47 25.74
N PHE A 244 5.54 3.77 25.91
CA PHE A 244 4.39 4.46 25.33
C PHE A 244 4.74 4.90 23.91
N THR A 245 3.94 4.47 22.94
CA THR A 245 4.04 4.87 21.54
C THR A 245 2.71 5.46 21.08
N TYR A 246 2.77 6.44 20.18
CA TYR A 246 1.58 7.04 19.58
C TYR A 246 1.59 6.78 18.08
N ARG A 247 0.41 6.52 17.53
CA ARG A 247 0.21 6.35 16.09
C ARG A 247 -1.07 7.07 15.69
N GLU A 248 -0.98 7.86 14.62
CA GLU A 248 -2.12 8.59 14.09
C GLU A 248 -3.10 7.64 13.41
N MET A 249 -4.40 7.85 13.67
CA MET A 249 -5.49 7.14 13.01
C MET A 249 -6.61 8.12 12.70
N LYS A 250 -7.04 8.18 11.43
CA LYS A 250 -8.30 8.83 11.04
C LYS A 250 -9.40 7.79 11.17
N ILE A 251 -10.54 8.18 11.70
CA ILE A 251 -11.69 7.32 11.90
C ILE A 251 -12.88 8.05 11.27
N THR A 252 -13.76 7.35 10.55
CA THR A 252 -15.00 7.97 10.04
C THR A 252 -15.96 8.26 11.19
N LYS A 253 -16.92 9.17 10.99
CA LYS A 253 -17.93 9.47 12.02
C LYS A 253 -18.70 8.21 12.43
N ASP A 254 -19.10 7.42 11.44
CA ASP A 254 -19.82 6.16 11.65
C ASP A 254 -18.99 5.16 12.49
N GLN A 255 -17.67 5.09 12.25
CA GLN A 255 -16.78 4.26 13.06
C GLN A 255 -16.65 4.80 14.49
N ILE A 256 -16.57 6.13 14.69
CA ILE A 256 -16.55 6.74 16.03
C ILE A 256 -17.85 6.44 16.79
N GLU A 257 -19.00 6.46 16.11
CA GLU A 257 -20.29 6.11 16.72
C GLU A 257 -20.32 4.64 17.14
N LYS A 258 -19.86 3.72 16.29
CA LYS A 258 -19.68 2.30 16.68
C LYS A 258 -18.75 2.10 17.87
N PHE A 259 -17.72 2.93 18.04
CA PHE A 259 -16.85 2.88 19.21
C PHE A 259 -17.56 3.33 20.49
N LYS A 260 -18.44 4.33 20.40
CA LYS A 260 -19.20 4.86 21.55
C LYS A 260 -20.35 3.95 21.98
N GLU A 261 -20.93 3.19 21.07
CA GLU A 261 -21.98 2.20 21.39
C GLU A 261 -21.46 0.97 22.15
N ASN A 262 -20.13 0.78 22.18
CA ASN A 262 -19.45 -0.34 22.83
C ASN A 262 -18.76 0.03 24.17
N GLU A 263 -18.99 1.24 24.70
CA GLU A 263 -18.70 1.59 26.11
C GLU A 263 -19.92 1.31 27.01
#